data_AF-A0A6M2BRT2-F1
#
_entry.id   AF-A0A6M2BRT2-F1
#
_cell.length_a   1.000
_cell.length_b   1.000
_cell.length_c   1.000
_cell.angle_alpha   90.00
_cell.angle_beta   90.00
_cell.angle_gamma   90.00
#
_symmetry.space_group_name_H-M   'P 1'
#
loop_
_entity.id
_entity.type
_entity.pdbx_description
1 polymer ?
#
loop_
_entity_poly.entity_id
_entity_poly.type
_entity_poly.pdbx_seq_one_letter_code
_entity_poly.pdbx_strand_id
1 'polypeptide(L)'
;MLSRFRTALIALLAALALLGALPAFAQAFTDADQQALAQYTLSTSFLTRCAAIVHDVQKQNVSVGDAMVGEGGLDQMAARLDAMPDMHAILTAHKMAAREYLIGSVVLVRAIMGARMLDDPEQAGDFDPDTTLLGNITFYRVHRDEIETMMKPPADAPG
;
A
#
# COMPACT_ATOMS: atom_id res chain seq x y z
N MET A 1 16.12 -21.55 -9.97
CA MET A 1 16.08 -20.13 -10.38
C MET A 1 14.65 -19.56 -10.51
N LEU A 2 13.61 -20.22 -9.95
CA LEU A 2 12.18 -19.86 -10.15
C LEU A 2 11.47 -19.25 -8.92
N SER A 3 12.15 -19.02 -7.78
CA SER A 3 11.49 -18.50 -6.57
C SER A 3 11.51 -16.98 -6.42
N ARG A 4 12.04 -16.23 -7.39
CA ARG A 4 12.15 -14.75 -7.32
C ARG A 4 10.94 -14.00 -7.89
N PHE A 5 10.02 -14.70 -8.55
CA PHE A 5 8.94 -14.09 -9.33
C PHE A 5 7.56 -14.13 -8.66
N ARG A 6 7.43 -14.78 -7.49
CA ARG A 6 6.12 -15.09 -6.86
C ARG A 6 5.75 -14.18 -5.69
N THR A 7 6.66 -13.30 -5.26
CA THR A 7 6.58 -12.61 -3.96
C THR A 7 6.46 -11.09 -4.07
N ALA A 8 6.17 -10.53 -5.25
CA ALA A 8 6.40 -9.11 -5.51
C ALA A 8 5.33 -8.14 -4.94
N LEU A 9 4.05 -8.52 -4.90
CA LEU A 9 3.00 -7.64 -4.35
C LEU A 9 2.88 -7.75 -2.81
N ILE A 10 3.13 -8.94 -2.27
CA ILE A 10 3.33 -9.11 -0.82
C ILE A 10 4.59 -8.35 -0.43
N ALA A 11 5.66 -8.37 -1.23
CA ALA A 11 6.80 -7.49 -1.03
C ALA A 11 6.45 -6.01 -1.20
N LEU A 12 5.44 -5.60 -1.97
CA LEU A 12 5.02 -4.20 -2.01
C LEU A 12 4.39 -3.76 -0.68
N LEU A 13 3.39 -4.49 -0.20
CA LEU A 13 2.71 -4.17 1.07
C LEU A 13 3.61 -4.45 2.29
N ALA A 14 4.46 -5.49 2.22
CA ALA A 14 5.44 -5.80 3.26
C ALA A 14 6.67 -4.88 3.21
N ALA A 15 7.15 -4.44 2.04
CA ALA A 15 8.21 -3.42 1.96
C ALA A 15 7.68 -2.08 2.43
N LEU A 16 6.47 -1.67 2.04
CA LEU A 16 5.83 -0.47 2.59
C LEU A 16 5.67 -0.57 4.12
N ALA A 17 5.30 -1.75 4.65
CA ALA A 17 5.21 -1.98 6.09
C ALA A 17 6.57 -1.99 6.82
N LEU A 18 7.64 -2.49 6.17
CA LEU A 18 9.02 -2.44 6.68
C LEU A 18 9.62 -1.04 6.63
N LEU A 19 9.23 -0.24 5.63
CA LEU A 19 9.67 1.13 5.47
C LEU A 19 8.99 2.09 6.47
N GLY A 20 7.72 1.88 6.82
CA GLY A 20 6.99 2.77 7.74
C GLY A 20 7.55 2.88 9.16
N ALA A 21 8.47 1.99 9.56
CA ALA A 21 9.16 2.03 10.85
C ALA A 21 10.52 2.77 10.81
N LEU A 22 10.96 3.23 9.63
CA LEU A 22 12.22 3.94 9.46
C LEU A 22 11.97 5.42 9.13
N PRO A 23 12.69 6.37 9.75
CA PRO A 23 12.62 7.79 9.37
C PRO A 23 12.95 8.02 7.88
N ALA A 24 13.61 7.05 7.22
CA ALA A 24 13.89 7.03 5.79
C ALA A 24 12.63 6.95 4.89
N PHE A 25 11.49 6.43 5.36
CA PHE A 25 10.28 6.34 4.53
C PHE A 25 9.57 7.67 4.38
N ALA A 26 9.52 8.48 5.45
CA ALA A 26 9.03 9.85 5.36
C ALA A 26 9.94 10.71 4.46
N GLN A 27 11.26 10.47 4.50
CA GLN A 27 12.26 11.13 3.64
C GLN A 27 12.22 10.67 2.18
N ALA A 28 11.52 9.58 1.86
CA ALA A 28 11.36 9.08 0.48
C ALA A 28 10.26 9.84 -0.30
N PHE A 29 9.44 10.63 0.39
CA PHE A 29 8.31 11.37 -0.17
C PHE A 29 8.63 12.86 -0.27
N THR A 30 8.27 13.46 -1.40
CA THR A 30 8.32 14.92 -1.58
C THR A 30 7.33 15.62 -0.65
N ASP A 31 7.48 16.92 -0.42
CA ASP A 31 6.50 17.70 0.38
C ASP A 31 5.08 17.58 -0.19
N ALA A 32 4.95 17.57 -1.52
CA ALA A 32 3.67 17.38 -2.20
C ALA A 32 3.07 15.99 -1.95
N ASP A 33 3.90 14.95 -1.91
CA ASP A 33 3.47 13.59 -1.56
C ASP A 33 3.01 13.52 -0.11
N GLN A 34 3.77 14.12 0.82
CA GLN A 34 3.41 14.16 2.23
C GLN A 34 2.05 14.87 2.44
N GLN A 35 1.83 15.98 1.74
CA GLN A 35 0.55 16.69 1.77
C GLN A 35 -0.60 15.82 1.23
N ALA A 36 -0.39 15.16 0.09
CA ALA A 36 -1.40 14.28 -0.50
C ALA A 36 -1.73 13.11 0.43
N LEU A 37 -0.74 12.50 1.07
CA LEU A 37 -0.92 11.42 2.03
C LEU A 37 -1.64 11.87 3.30
N ALA A 38 -1.36 13.08 3.80
CA ALA A 38 -1.98 13.64 5.00
C ALA A 38 -3.46 14.03 4.79
N GLN A 39 -3.86 14.32 3.56
CA GLN A 39 -5.23 14.72 3.21
C GLN A 39 -6.10 13.56 2.73
N TYR A 40 -5.50 12.41 2.41
CA TYR A 40 -6.24 11.29 1.83
C TYR A 40 -7.03 10.52 2.89
N THR A 41 -8.33 10.36 2.63
CA THR A 41 -9.24 9.56 3.47
C THR A 41 -9.59 8.26 2.75
N LEU A 42 -9.35 7.13 3.40
CA LEU A 42 -9.73 5.81 2.91
C LEU A 42 -11.25 5.72 2.78
N SER A 43 -11.70 5.01 1.75
CA SER A 43 -13.12 4.77 1.51
C SER A 43 -13.35 3.32 1.14
N THR A 44 -14.58 2.84 1.35
CA THR A 44 -15.00 1.51 0.90
C THR A 44 -14.83 1.35 -0.61
N SER A 45 -15.04 2.41 -1.39
CA SER A 45 -14.85 2.38 -2.84
C SER A 45 -13.39 2.13 -3.23
N PHE A 46 -12.45 2.77 -2.54
CA PHE A 46 -11.03 2.49 -2.71
C PHE A 46 -10.70 1.05 -2.32
N LEU A 47 -11.17 0.60 -1.14
CA LEU A 47 -10.88 -0.74 -0.64
C LEU A 47 -11.37 -1.84 -1.60
N THR A 48 -12.62 -1.74 -2.08
CA THR A 48 -13.19 -2.71 -3.02
C THR A 48 -12.38 -2.77 -4.33
N ARG A 49 -12.01 -1.61 -4.90
CA ARG A 49 -11.18 -1.57 -6.11
C ARG A 49 -9.78 -2.12 -5.84
N CYS A 50 -9.18 -1.76 -4.71
CA CYS A 50 -7.84 -2.20 -4.32
C CYS A 50 -7.80 -3.73 -4.16
N ALA A 51 -8.79 -4.33 -3.49
CA ALA A 51 -8.90 -5.78 -3.35
C ALA A 51 -9.02 -6.50 -4.70
N ALA A 52 -9.81 -5.95 -5.63
CA ALA A 52 -9.94 -6.50 -6.98
C ALA A 52 -8.64 -6.38 -7.79
N ILE A 53 -7.92 -5.26 -7.68
CA ILE A 53 -6.60 -5.06 -8.29
C ILE A 53 -5.59 -6.07 -7.72
N VAL A 54 -5.54 -6.24 -6.39
CA VAL A 54 -4.65 -7.21 -5.73
C VAL A 54 -4.92 -8.62 -6.24
N HIS A 55 -6.19 -9.01 -6.31
CA HIS A 55 -6.60 -10.31 -6.86
C HIS A 55 -6.13 -10.51 -8.30
N ASP A 56 -6.33 -9.52 -9.18
CA ASP A 56 -5.96 -9.64 -10.59
C ASP A 56 -4.44 -9.65 -10.79
N VAL A 57 -3.69 -8.88 -10.01
CA VAL A 57 -2.21 -8.92 -9.99
C VAL A 57 -1.71 -10.30 -9.59
N GLN A 58 -2.30 -10.91 -8.55
CA GLN A 58 -1.96 -12.26 -8.12
C GLN A 58 -2.30 -13.30 -9.20
N LYS A 59 -3.52 -13.22 -9.75
CA LYS A 59 -4.01 -14.14 -10.79
C LYS A 59 -3.13 -14.10 -12.05
N GLN A 60 -2.64 -12.93 -12.42
CA GLN A 60 -1.81 -12.72 -13.60
C GLN A 60 -0.30 -12.86 -13.32
N ASN A 61 0.10 -13.08 -12.05
CA ASN A 61 1.50 -13.15 -11.61
C ASN A 61 2.32 -11.91 -12.00
N VAL A 62 1.72 -10.73 -11.90
CA VAL A 62 2.39 -9.47 -12.26
C VAL A 62 3.44 -9.10 -11.20
N SER A 63 4.67 -8.89 -11.65
CA SER A 63 5.78 -8.49 -10.78
C SER A 63 5.96 -6.98 -10.81
N VAL A 64 5.67 -6.32 -9.69
CA VAL A 64 5.77 -4.84 -9.56
C VAL A 64 7.06 -4.35 -8.88
N GLY A 65 7.92 -5.26 -8.41
CA GLY A 65 9.08 -4.91 -7.56
C GLY A 65 9.96 -3.80 -8.13
N ASP A 66 10.31 -3.88 -9.42
CA ASP A 66 11.21 -2.91 -10.06
C ASP A 66 10.58 -1.53 -10.23
N ALA A 67 9.25 -1.45 -10.39
CA ALA A 67 8.55 -0.17 -10.51
C ALA A 67 8.51 0.61 -9.18
N MET A 68 8.68 -0.08 -8.06
CA MET A 68 8.61 0.49 -6.71
C MET A 68 9.96 0.99 -6.20
N VAL A 69 11.04 0.72 -6.94
CA VAL A 69 12.40 1.12 -6.57
C VAL A 69 12.83 2.31 -7.42
N GLY A 70 13.45 3.30 -6.78
CA GLY A 70 14.05 4.46 -7.44
C GLY A 70 13.63 5.78 -6.80
N GLU A 71 14.39 6.83 -7.10
CA GLU A 71 14.18 8.19 -6.56
C GLU A 71 12.94 8.86 -7.18
N GLY A 72 12.48 10.01 -6.68
CA GLY A 72 11.48 10.83 -7.38
C GLY A 72 10.02 10.77 -6.90
N GLY A 73 9.76 10.25 -5.70
CA GLY A 73 8.45 10.37 -5.04
C GLY A 73 7.30 9.59 -5.72
N LEU A 74 6.06 9.85 -5.29
CA LEU A 74 4.89 9.06 -5.71
C LEU A 74 4.54 9.26 -7.18
N ASP A 75 4.78 10.44 -7.76
CA ASP A 75 4.50 10.71 -9.16
C ASP A 75 5.38 9.86 -10.08
N GLN A 76 6.67 9.75 -9.77
CA GLN A 76 7.57 8.95 -10.59
C GLN A 76 7.33 7.45 -10.40
N MET A 77 6.98 7.02 -9.18
CA MET A 77 6.52 5.65 -8.91
C MET A 77 5.23 5.34 -9.68
N ALA A 78 4.27 6.26 -9.71
CA ALA A 78 3.02 6.10 -10.46
C ALA A 78 3.30 5.98 -11.96
N ALA A 79 4.20 6.80 -12.51
CA ALA A 79 4.58 6.74 -13.91
C ALA A 79 5.26 5.39 -14.27
N ARG A 80 6.14 4.86 -13.40
CA ARG A 80 6.75 3.53 -13.61
C ARG A 80 5.70 2.42 -13.56
N LEU A 81 4.76 2.49 -12.63
CA LEU A 81 3.68 1.51 -12.50
C LEU A 81 2.75 1.53 -13.71
N ASP A 82 2.40 2.72 -14.20
CA ASP A 82 1.56 2.90 -15.39
C ASP A 82 2.28 2.54 -16.70
N ALA A 83 3.61 2.61 -16.74
CA ALA A 83 4.41 2.16 -17.88
C ALA A 83 4.46 0.63 -18.03
N MET A 84 4.05 -0.12 -17.01
CA MET A 84 3.95 -1.58 -17.08
C MET A 84 2.63 -1.99 -17.77
N PRO A 85 2.65 -2.66 -18.94
CA PRO A 85 1.43 -2.98 -19.68
C PRO A 85 0.38 -3.75 -18.86
N ASP A 86 0.82 -4.73 -18.07
CA ASP A 86 -0.08 -5.55 -17.26
C ASP A 86 -0.72 -4.74 -16.12
N MET A 87 0.06 -3.90 -15.42
CA MET A 87 -0.50 -3.04 -14.38
C MET A 87 -1.39 -1.95 -14.96
N HIS A 88 -1.01 -1.32 -16.07
CA HIS A 88 -1.84 -0.34 -16.76
C HIS A 88 -3.20 -0.93 -17.13
N ALA A 89 -3.22 -2.14 -17.68
CA ALA A 89 -4.44 -2.84 -18.05
C ALA A 89 -5.32 -3.13 -16.82
N ILE A 90 -4.71 -3.65 -15.73
CA ILE A 90 -5.42 -3.94 -14.48
C ILE A 90 -6.02 -2.66 -13.87
N LEU A 91 -5.20 -1.62 -13.70
CA LEU A 91 -5.60 -0.34 -13.13
C LEU A 91 -6.72 0.32 -13.94
N THR A 92 -6.59 0.31 -15.28
CA THR A 92 -7.62 0.82 -16.19
C THR A 92 -8.93 0.02 -16.08
N ALA A 93 -8.87 -1.31 -16.01
CA ALA A 93 -10.05 -2.16 -15.84
C ALA A 93 -10.82 -1.83 -14.56
N HIS A 94 -10.11 -1.45 -13.50
CA HIS A 94 -10.68 -1.05 -12.22
C HIS A 94 -10.93 0.46 -12.09
N LYS A 95 -10.69 1.25 -13.15
CA LYS A 95 -10.85 2.71 -13.18
C LYS A 95 -10.08 3.41 -12.05
N MET A 96 -8.89 2.93 -11.73
CA MET A 96 -8.03 3.50 -10.70
C MET A 96 -6.75 4.02 -11.35
N ALA A 97 -6.41 5.29 -11.12
CA ALA A 97 -5.14 5.82 -11.58
C ALA A 97 -3.98 5.24 -10.75
N ALA A 98 -2.81 5.03 -11.35
CA ALA A 98 -1.62 4.52 -10.63
C ALA A 98 -1.27 5.37 -9.38
N ARG A 99 -1.39 6.70 -9.49
CA ARG A 99 -1.16 7.62 -8.37
C ARG A 99 -2.18 7.45 -7.24
N GLU A 100 -3.46 7.28 -7.59
CA GLU A 100 -4.54 7.02 -6.61
C GLU A 100 -4.28 5.69 -5.88
N TYR A 101 -3.92 4.65 -6.64
CA TYR A 101 -3.58 3.34 -6.09
C TYR A 101 -2.43 3.41 -5.08
N LEU A 102 -1.35 4.13 -5.42
CA LEU A 102 -0.19 4.27 -4.54
C LEU A 102 -0.53 5.06 -3.28
N ILE A 103 -1.19 6.22 -3.40
CA ILE A 103 -1.57 7.04 -2.24
C ILE A 103 -2.45 6.23 -1.29
N GLY A 104 -3.51 5.62 -1.80
CA GLY A 104 -4.42 4.84 -0.96
C GLY A 104 -3.74 3.64 -0.32
N SER A 105 -2.81 2.98 -1.03
CA SER A 105 -2.03 1.86 -0.48
C SER A 105 -1.09 2.31 0.64
N VAL A 106 -0.39 3.42 0.48
CA VAL A 106 0.49 3.98 1.53
C VAL A 106 -0.33 4.40 2.75
N VAL A 107 -1.48 5.06 2.54
CA VAL A 107 -2.36 5.49 3.64
C VAL A 107 -2.95 4.29 4.38
N LEU A 108 -3.33 3.23 3.66
CA LEU A 108 -3.78 1.97 4.26
C LEU A 108 -2.68 1.35 5.14
N VAL A 109 -1.44 1.30 4.66
CA VAL A 109 -0.31 0.81 5.47
C VAL A 109 -0.08 1.69 6.71
N ARG A 110 -0.12 3.02 6.57
CA ARG A 110 -0.02 3.95 7.72
C ARG A 110 -1.14 3.70 8.74
N ALA A 111 -2.36 3.43 8.30
CA ALA A 111 -3.49 3.12 9.18
C ALA A 111 -3.30 1.79 9.92
N ILE A 112 -2.82 0.75 9.23
CA ILE A 112 -2.50 -0.55 9.85
C ILE A 112 -1.41 -0.37 10.93
N MET A 113 -0.33 0.35 10.62
CA MET A 113 0.75 0.60 11.56
C MET A 113 0.31 1.47 12.74
N GLY A 114 -0.45 2.54 12.47
CA GLY A 114 -1.00 3.40 13.51
C GLY A 114 -1.93 2.64 14.44
N ALA A 115 -2.75 1.71 13.92
CA ALA A 115 -3.56 0.84 14.77
C ALA A 115 -2.71 -0.02 15.70
N ARG A 116 -1.59 -0.60 15.20
CA ARG A 116 -0.67 -1.39 16.03
C ARG A 116 0.03 -0.54 17.10
N MET A 117 0.45 0.67 16.76
CA MET A 117 1.04 1.60 17.72
C MET A 117 0.04 1.99 18.82
N LEU A 118 -1.23 2.23 18.48
CA LEU A 118 -2.27 2.49 19.48
C LEU A 118 -2.60 1.27 20.35
N ASP A 119 -2.47 0.06 19.80
CA ASP A 119 -2.72 -1.20 20.51
C ASP A 119 -1.53 -1.60 21.42
N ASP A 120 -0.32 -1.09 21.17
CA ASP A 120 0.90 -1.33 21.96
C ASP A 120 1.65 -0.02 22.32
N PRO A 121 1.32 0.58 23.48
CA PRO A 121 1.91 1.85 23.92
C PRO A 121 3.43 1.80 24.14
N GLU A 122 4.02 0.63 24.43
CA GLU A 122 5.46 0.51 24.63
C GLU A 122 6.23 0.67 23.30
N GLN A 123 5.59 0.30 22.18
CA GLN A 123 6.12 0.48 20.83
C GLN A 123 5.72 1.83 20.19
N ALA A 124 4.73 2.52 20.75
CA ALA A 124 4.21 3.77 20.19
C ALA A 124 5.21 4.95 20.31
N GLY A 125 5.99 5.01 21.39
CA GLY A 125 6.82 6.18 21.67
C GLY A 125 5.99 7.47 21.69
N ASP A 126 6.41 8.47 20.92
CA ASP A 126 5.72 9.76 20.75
C ASP A 126 4.70 9.76 19.58
N PHE A 127 4.11 8.60 19.25
CA PHE A 127 3.12 8.51 18.17
C PHE A 127 1.84 9.30 18.52
N ASP A 128 1.65 10.41 17.83
CA ASP A 128 0.46 11.27 17.91
C ASP A 128 -0.19 11.41 16.52
N PRO A 129 -1.23 10.62 16.20
CA PRO A 129 -1.87 10.67 14.90
C PRO A 129 -2.75 11.91 14.74
N ASP A 130 -2.62 12.60 13.61
CA ASP A 130 -3.57 13.65 13.24
C ASP A 130 -4.99 13.08 13.01
N THR A 131 -5.98 13.98 12.92
CA THR A 131 -7.39 13.61 12.74
C THR A 131 -7.63 12.74 11.49
N THR A 132 -6.92 13.00 10.38
CA THR A 132 -7.08 12.22 9.15
C THR A 132 -6.56 10.80 9.33
N LEU A 133 -5.36 10.66 9.91
CA LEU A 133 -4.77 9.37 10.21
C LEU A 133 -5.62 8.58 11.22
N LEU A 134 -6.17 9.24 12.25
CA LEU A 134 -7.08 8.61 13.20
C LEU A 134 -8.38 8.11 12.53
N GLY A 135 -8.92 8.89 11.59
CA GLY A 135 -10.04 8.46 10.75
C GLY A 135 -9.71 7.22 9.93
N ASN A 136 -8.52 7.19 9.31
CA ASN A 136 -8.04 6.05 8.53
C ASN A 136 -7.75 4.81 9.40
N ILE A 137 -7.22 4.98 10.61
CA ILE A 137 -7.06 3.90 11.61
C ILE A 137 -8.41 3.30 11.97
N THR A 138 -9.43 4.15 12.17
CA THR A 138 -10.79 3.72 12.47
C THR A 138 -11.39 2.93 11.30
N PHE A 139 -11.22 3.44 10.06
CA PHE A 139 -11.60 2.73 8.84
C PHE A 139 -10.95 1.35 8.76
N TYR A 140 -9.63 1.25 8.97
CA TYR A 140 -8.93 -0.03 9.01
C TYR A 140 -9.52 -0.97 10.05
N ARG A 141 -9.78 -0.52 11.27
CA ARG A 141 -10.35 -1.37 12.34
C ARG A 141 -11.72 -1.93 11.97
N VAL A 142 -12.57 -1.14 11.30
CA VAL A 142 -13.89 -1.59 10.80
C VAL A 142 -13.75 -2.64 9.69
N HIS A 143 -12.76 -2.51 8.83
CA HIS A 143 -12.54 -3.38 7.66
C HIS A 143 -11.40 -4.40 7.85
N ARG A 144 -11.00 -4.67 9.10
CA ARG A 144 -9.76 -5.41 9.42
C ARG A 144 -9.72 -6.77 8.72
N ASP A 145 -10.78 -7.56 8.84
CA ASP A 145 -10.80 -8.92 8.30
C ASP A 145 -10.69 -8.95 6.77
N GLU A 146 -11.33 -7.99 6.08
CA GLU A 146 -11.25 -7.83 4.62
C GLU A 146 -9.83 -7.45 4.20
N ILE A 147 -9.23 -6.47 4.88
CA ILE A 147 -7.88 -5.99 4.60
C ILE A 147 -6.83 -7.07 4.90
N GLU A 148 -6.93 -7.75 6.03
CA GLU A 148 -6.00 -8.83 6.38
C GLU A 148 -6.12 -10.03 5.43
N THR A 149 -7.32 -10.32 4.93
CA THR A 149 -7.52 -11.36 3.92
C THR A 149 -6.87 -10.96 2.59
N MET A 150 -7.02 -9.71 2.16
CA MET A 150 -6.37 -9.17 0.96
C MET A 150 -4.84 -9.23 1.06
N MET A 151 -4.27 -9.07 2.26
CA MET A 151 -2.81 -9.08 2.49
C MET A 151 -2.18 -10.47 2.60
N LYS A 152 -2.97 -11.53 2.74
CA LYS A 152 -2.44 -12.90 2.85
C LYS A 152 -1.96 -13.40 1.48
N PRO A 153 -0.86 -14.18 1.43
CA PRO A 153 -0.55 -14.96 0.24
C PRO A 153 -1.72 -15.91 -0.10
N PRO A 154 -1.94 -16.22 -1.39
CA PRO A 154 -2.85 -17.30 -1.76
C PRO A 154 -2.41 -18.62 -1.10
N ALA A 155 -3.38 -19.42 -0.64
CA ALA A 155 -3.17 -20.61 0.20
C ALA A 155 -2.22 -21.67 -0.40
N ASP A 156 -1.94 -21.59 -1.70
CA ASP A 156 -1.09 -22.53 -2.46
C ASP A 156 0.35 -22.04 -2.69
N ALA A 157 0.81 -21.01 -1.97
CA ALA A 157 2.20 -20.55 -2.04
C ALA A 157 3.12 -21.43 -1.16
N PRO A 158 4.06 -22.21 -1.73
CA PRO A 158 5.09 -22.85 -0.92
C PRO A 158 6.02 -21.78 -0.34
N GLY A 159 6.22 -21.85 0.97
CA GLY A 159 7.11 -20.95 1.75
C GLY A 159 8.58 -21.05 1.40
#